data_AF-A2E1Z1-F1
#
_entry.id   AF-A2E1Z1-F1
#
_cell.length_a   1.000
_cell.length_b   1.000
_cell.length_c   1.000
_cell.angle_alpha   90.00
_cell.angle_beta   90.00
_cell.angle_gamma   90.00
#
_symmetry.space_group_name_H-M   'P 1'
#
loop_
_entity.id
_entity.type
_entity.pdbx_description
1 polymer ?
#
loop_
_entity_poly.entity_id
_entity_poly.type
_entity_poly.pdbx_seq_one_letter_code
_entity_poly.pdbx_strand_id
1 'polypeptide(L)'
;MSHKLIQNYEYIAAHIKDYIQEEKLFDIFELKDLKKILRLANFTSEDFITLLKQSESTLDENELYECARNTKVSIRNYQEVISTLKSVRKYMKLTMLDGIIGFLDETDKIISESTVKIQKLQAELNSIQKAKQKSDNELQFLKGPL
;
A
#
# COMPACT_ATOMS: atom_id res chain seq x y z
N MET A 1 -19.55 -3.53 -43.46
CA MET A 1 -18.11 -3.78 -43.19
C MET A 1 -17.75 -3.09 -41.88
N SER A 2 -17.92 -3.75 -40.73
CA SER A 2 -17.46 -3.19 -39.46
C SER A 2 -15.94 -3.32 -39.41
N HIS A 3 -15.22 -2.20 -39.50
CA HIS A 3 -13.80 -2.19 -39.21
C HIS A 3 -13.64 -2.64 -37.76
N LYS A 4 -13.09 -3.83 -37.56
CA LYS A 4 -12.79 -4.35 -36.23
C LYS A 4 -11.67 -3.44 -35.69
N LEU A 5 -12.04 -2.42 -34.92
CA LEU A 5 -11.08 -1.55 -34.26
C LEU A 5 -10.15 -2.46 -33.46
N ILE A 6 -8.88 -2.51 -33.85
CA ILE A 6 -7.86 -3.22 -33.09
C ILE A 6 -7.67 -2.39 -31.83
N GLN A 7 -8.19 -2.88 -30.70
CA GLN A 7 -7.94 -2.24 -29.40
C GLN A 7 -6.45 -2.29 -29.10
N ASN A 8 -5.85 -1.12 -28.93
CA ASN A 8 -4.47 -1.00 -28.48
C ASN A 8 -4.43 -1.18 -26.96
N TYR A 9 -4.33 -2.44 -26.50
CA TYR A 9 -4.32 -2.77 -25.08
C TYR A 9 -3.14 -2.17 -24.32
N GLU A 10 -2.00 -1.94 -24.98
CA GLU A 10 -0.83 -1.32 -24.36
C GLU A 10 -1.10 0.15 -24.05
N TYR A 11 -1.72 0.88 -24.99
CA TYR A 11 -2.17 2.25 -24.76
C TYR A 11 -3.21 2.31 -23.64
N ILE A 12 -4.24 1.47 -23.70
CA ILE A 12 -5.28 1.43 -22.66
C ILE A 12 -4.68 1.14 -21.29
N ALA A 13 -3.75 0.18 -21.21
CA ALA A 13 -3.07 -0.17 -19.97
C ALA A 13 -2.17 0.95 -19.43
N ALA A 14 -1.49 1.71 -20.30
CA ALA A 14 -0.70 2.87 -19.91
C ALA A 14 -1.57 4.03 -19.38
N HIS A 15 -2.82 4.11 -19.86
CA HIS A 15 -3.82 5.10 -19.47
C HIS A 15 -4.88 4.55 -18.50
N ILE A 16 -4.59 3.41 -17.84
CA ILE A 16 -5.59 2.68 -17.03
C ILE A 16 -6.22 3.55 -15.94
N LYS A 17 -5.44 4.50 -15.41
CA LYS A 17 -5.87 5.41 -14.36
C LYS A 17 -7.05 6.27 -14.77
N ASP A 18 -7.07 6.73 -16.03
CA ASP A 18 -8.15 7.57 -16.56
C ASP A 18 -9.48 6.79 -16.53
N TYR A 19 -9.45 5.52 -16.93
CA TYR A 19 -10.62 4.64 -16.89
C TYR A 19 -11.11 4.30 -15.49
N ILE A 20 -10.20 4.16 -14.52
CA ILE A 20 -10.56 3.95 -13.10
C ILE A 20 -11.19 5.23 -12.52
N GLN A 21 -10.61 6.39 -12.79
CA GLN A 21 -11.10 7.67 -12.29
C GLN A 21 -12.48 8.02 -12.84
N GLU A 22 -12.76 7.63 -14.07
CA GLU A 22 -14.08 7.80 -14.69
C GLU A 22 -15.08 6.70 -14.31
N GLU A 23 -14.66 5.66 -13.56
CA GLU A 23 -15.45 4.49 -13.19
C GLU A 23 -16.01 3.68 -14.38
N LYS A 24 -15.41 3.81 -15.57
CA LYS A 24 -15.95 3.23 -16.81
C LYS A 24 -15.31 1.91 -17.23
N LEU A 25 -14.28 1.46 -16.52
CA LEU A 25 -13.47 0.33 -16.99
C LEU A 25 -14.31 -0.93 -17.23
N PHE A 26 -15.19 -1.27 -16.30
CA PHE A 26 -16.05 -2.47 -16.37
C PHE A 26 -17.25 -2.29 -17.31
N ASP A 27 -17.63 -1.04 -17.63
CA ASP A 27 -18.72 -0.75 -18.58
C ASP A 27 -18.26 -0.80 -20.04
N ILE A 28 -16.99 -0.46 -20.29
CA ILE A 28 -16.42 -0.34 -21.65
C ILE A 28 -15.84 -1.67 -22.13
N PHE A 29 -15.21 -2.44 -21.25
CA PHE A 29 -14.41 -3.59 -21.64
C PHE A 29 -15.02 -4.91 -21.17
N GLU A 30 -15.12 -5.87 -22.09
CA GLU A 30 -15.49 -7.24 -21.76
C GLU A 30 -14.41 -7.93 -20.92
N LEU A 31 -14.79 -8.99 -20.19
CA LEU A 31 -13.91 -9.76 -19.30
C LEU A 31 -12.58 -10.18 -19.95
N LYS A 32 -12.62 -10.62 -21.21
CA LYS A 32 -11.44 -11.06 -21.97
C LYS A 32 -10.46 -9.92 -22.24
N ASP A 33 -10.98 -8.71 -22.46
CA ASP A 33 -10.18 -7.51 -22.71
C ASP A 33 -9.63 -6.96 -21.41
N LEU A 34 -10.46 -6.91 -20.35
CA LEU A 34 -10.03 -6.57 -18.99
C LEU A 34 -8.81 -7.40 -18.57
N LYS A 35 -8.86 -8.73 -18.74
CA LYS A 35 -7.75 -9.61 -18.39
C LYS A 35 -6.43 -9.25 -19.09
N LYS A 36 -6.48 -8.79 -20.34
CA LYS A 36 -5.28 -8.36 -21.08
C LYS A 36 -4.79 -6.99 -20.59
N ILE A 37 -5.72 -6.05 -20.42
CA ILE A 37 -5.44 -4.68 -19.97
C ILE A 37 -4.80 -4.72 -18.59
N LEU A 38 -5.42 -5.40 -17.62
CA LEU A 38 -4.95 -5.50 -16.24
C LEU A 38 -3.57 -6.17 -16.13
N ARG A 39 -3.28 -7.16 -16.98
CA ARG A 39 -1.97 -7.81 -17.05
C ARG A 39 -0.85 -6.88 -17.53
N LEU A 40 -1.18 -5.95 -18.42
CA LEU A 40 -0.21 -5.00 -19.01
C LEU A 40 -0.02 -3.76 -18.14
N ALA A 41 -1.06 -3.37 -17.41
CA ALA A 41 -1.08 -2.19 -16.57
C ALA A 41 -0.20 -2.34 -15.32
N ASN A 42 0.33 -1.22 -14.85
CA ASN A 42 1.01 -1.11 -13.56
C ASN A 42 0.15 -0.25 -12.65
N PHE A 43 -0.26 -0.80 -11.52
CA PHE A 43 -1.10 -0.11 -10.57
C PHE A 43 -0.28 0.39 -9.38
N THR A 44 -0.68 1.51 -8.81
CA THR A 44 -0.42 1.77 -7.40
C THR A 44 -1.35 0.89 -6.54
N SER A 45 -1.01 0.68 -5.28
CA SER A 45 -1.92 0.01 -4.33
C SER A 45 -3.30 0.69 -4.27
N GLU A 46 -3.34 2.02 -4.28
CA GLU A 46 -4.58 2.81 -4.24
C GLU A 46 -5.44 2.61 -5.49
N ASP A 47 -4.85 2.70 -6.69
CA ASP A 47 -5.57 2.49 -7.95
C ASP A 47 -6.11 1.05 -8.03
N PHE A 48 -5.32 0.07 -7.58
CA PHE A 48 -5.75 -1.33 -7.55
C PHE A 48 -6.89 -1.58 -6.57
N ILE A 49 -6.84 -1.02 -5.35
CA ILE A 49 -7.92 -1.12 -4.37
C ILE A 49 -9.21 -0.48 -4.91
N THR A 50 -9.08 0.66 -5.58
CA THR A 50 -10.21 1.36 -6.22
C THR A 50 -10.84 0.50 -7.31
N LEU A 51 -10.01 -0.11 -8.17
CA LEU A 51 -10.46 -1.07 -9.18
C LEU A 51 -11.24 -2.24 -8.56
N LEU A 52 -10.72 -2.86 -7.50
CA LEU A 52 -11.39 -3.98 -6.85
C LEU A 52 -12.76 -3.56 -6.29
N LYS A 53 -12.85 -2.36 -5.70
CA LYS A 53 -14.11 -1.82 -5.20
C LYS A 53 -15.13 -1.60 -6.32
N GLN A 54 -14.70 -1.05 -7.46
CA GLN A 54 -15.58 -0.79 -8.62
C GLN A 54 -16.09 -2.08 -9.27
N SER A 55 -15.34 -3.19 -9.15
CA SER A 55 -15.76 -4.48 -9.71
C SER A 55 -16.93 -5.13 -8.96
N GLU A 56 -17.22 -4.74 -7.71
CA GLU A 56 -18.20 -5.40 -6.83
C GLU A 56 -19.63 -5.43 -7.41
N SER A 57 -19.98 -4.45 -8.24
CA SER A 57 -21.31 -4.37 -8.89
C SER A 57 -21.38 -5.07 -10.25
N THR A 58 -20.24 -5.47 -10.82
CA THR A 58 -20.14 -5.92 -12.23
C THR A 58 -19.59 -7.32 -12.41
N LEU A 59 -18.70 -7.78 -11.53
CA LEU A 59 -18.06 -9.09 -11.60
C LEU A 59 -18.33 -9.89 -10.34
N ASP A 60 -18.48 -11.21 -10.49
CA ASP A 60 -18.42 -12.09 -9.32
C ASP A 60 -16.98 -12.26 -8.81
N GLU A 61 -16.83 -12.81 -7.60
CA GLU A 61 -15.52 -13.00 -6.97
C GLU A 61 -14.51 -13.83 -7.79
N ASN A 62 -14.98 -14.82 -8.56
CA ASN A 62 -14.12 -15.70 -9.36
C ASN A 62 -13.70 -15.00 -10.64
N GLU A 63 -14.63 -14.30 -11.30
CA GLU A 63 -14.35 -13.47 -12.49
C GLU A 63 -13.33 -12.39 -12.15
N LEU A 64 -13.51 -11.70 -11.02
CA LEU A 64 -12.58 -10.70 -10.53
C LEU A 64 -11.19 -11.31 -10.27
N TYR A 65 -11.14 -12.46 -9.60
CA TYR A 65 -9.87 -13.17 -9.37
C TYR A 65 -9.19 -13.53 -10.70
N GLU A 66 -9.91 -14.09 -11.65
CA GLU A 66 -9.34 -14.47 -12.96
C GLU A 66 -8.78 -13.30 -13.75
N CYS A 67 -9.43 -12.14 -13.67
CA CYS A 67 -9.00 -10.91 -14.33
C CYS A 67 -7.78 -10.27 -13.64
N ALA A 68 -7.80 -10.19 -12.31
CA ALA A 68 -6.82 -9.42 -11.56
C ALA A 68 -5.59 -10.23 -11.09
N ARG A 69 -5.61 -11.56 -11.13
CA ARG A 69 -4.51 -12.40 -10.58
C ARG A 69 -3.13 -12.18 -11.21
N ASN A 70 -3.05 -11.60 -12.40
CA ASN A 70 -1.79 -11.33 -13.10
C ASN A 70 -1.43 -9.82 -13.13
N THR A 71 -2.13 -9.01 -12.36
CA THR A 71 -1.92 -7.57 -12.30
C THR A 71 -0.66 -7.24 -11.52
N LYS A 72 0.11 -6.25 -12.01
CA LYS A 72 1.26 -5.70 -11.29
C LYS A 72 0.82 -4.57 -10.37
N VAL A 73 1.12 -4.69 -9.08
CA VAL A 73 0.80 -3.67 -8.07
C VAL A 73 2.09 -3.22 -7.40
N SER A 74 2.38 -1.93 -7.47
CA SER A 74 3.50 -1.30 -6.78
C SER A 74 3.12 -1.02 -5.33
N ILE A 75 3.93 -1.52 -4.39
CA ILE A 75 3.76 -1.34 -2.95
C ILE A 75 4.91 -0.53 -2.40
N ARG A 76 4.62 0.58 -1.71
CA ARG A 76 5.64 1.53 -1.24
C ARG A 76 5.96 1.41 0.24
N ASN A 77 5.04 0.88 1.04
CA ASN A 77 5.19 0.82 2.49
C ASN A 77 4.36 -0.31 3.08
N TYR A 78 4.54 -0.52 4.38
CA TYR A 78 3.90 -1.60 5.14
C TYR A 78 2.38 -1.48 5.20
N GLN A 79 1.85 -0.26 5.34
CA GLN A 79 0.41 0.00 5.37
C GLN A 79 -0.25 -0.35 4.03
N GLU A 80 0.43 -0.07 2.91
CA GLU A 80 -0.03 -0.47 1.58
C GLU A 80 -0.06 -1.99 1.38
N VAL A 81 0.86 -2.75 1.99
CA VAL A 81 0.79 -4.23 1.98
C VAL A 81 -0.51 -4.68 2.64
N ILE A 82 -0.78 -4.20 3.86
CA ILE A 82 -1.93 -4.60 4.67
C ILE A 82 -3.24 -4.22 3.96
N SER A 83 -3.37 -2.97 3.49
CA SER A 83 -4.60 -2.50 2.83
C SER A 83 -4.87 -3.22 1.51
N THR A 84 -3.83 -3.53 0.74
CA THR A 84 -3.95 -4.30 -0.51
C THR A 84 -4.42 -5.73 -0.22
N LEU A 85 -3.80 -6.43 0.74
CA LEU A 85 -4.20 -7.78 1.12
C LEU A 85 -5.62 -7.83 1.68
N LYS A 86 -6.00 -6.88 2.56
CA LYS A 86 -7.37 -6.78 3.08
C LYS A 86 -8.39 -6.58 1.97
N SER A 87 -8.07 -5.77 0.96
CA SER A 87 -8.96 -5.51 -0.18
C SER A 87 -9.09 -6.75 -1.08
N VAL A 88 -7.98 -7.41 -1.42
CA VAL A 88 -7.99 -8.67 -2.17
C VAL A 88 -8.80 -9.73 -1.43
N ARG A 89 -8.57 -9.89 -0.13
CA ARG A 89 -9.31 -10.81 0.73
C ARG A 89 -10.81 -10.51 0.75
N LYS A 90 -11.20 -9.23 0.82
CA LYS A 90 -12.60 -8.79 0.83
C LYS A 90 -13.29 -9.08 -0.49
N TYR A 91 -12.76 -8.55 -1.59
CA TYR A 91 -13.46 -8.54 -2.88
C TYR A 91 -13.35 -9.87 -3.64
N MET A 92 -12.30 -10.67 -3.40
CA MET A 92 -12.13 -12.01 -4.00
C MET A 92 -12.46 -13.15 -3.01
N LYS A 93 -12.95 -12.84 -1.81
CA LYS A 93 -13.29 -13.82 -0.75
C LYS A 93 -12.17 -14.82 -0.40
N LEU A 94 -10.90 -14.42 -0.53
CA LEU A 94 -9.73 -15.27 -0.27
C LEU A 94 -9.42 -15.39 1.23
N THR A 95 -10.21 -16.18 1.96
CA THR A 95 -10.08 -16.38 3.42
C THR A 95 -8.75 -16.98 3.87
N MET A 96 -8.01 -17.63 2.97
CA MET A 96 -6.63 -18.06 3.24
C MET A 96 -5.72 -16.90 3.69
N LEU A 97 -6.03 -15.67 3.26
CA LEU A 97 -5.26 -14.48 3.64
C LEU A 97 -5.47 -14.05 5.09
N ASP A 98 -6.48 -14.58 5.80
CA ASP A 98 -6.84 -14.13 7.16
C ASP A 98 -5.68 -14.29 8.13
N GLY A 99 -4.98 -15.43 8.09
CA GLY A 99 -3.81 -15.67 8.93
C GLY A 99 -2.64 -14.75 8.61
N ILE A 100 -2.43 -14.46 7.31
CA ILE A 100 -1.36 -13.56 6.85
C ILE A 100 -1.66 -12.12 7.30
N ILE A 101 -2.89 -11.66 7.09
CA ILE A 101 -3.34 -10.33 7.50
C ILE A 101 -3.23 -10.20 9.02
N GLY A 102 -3.66 -11.19 9.79
CA GLY A 102 -3.56 -11.18 11.25
C GLY A 102 -2.12 -11.09 11.75
N PHE A 103 -1.20 -11.85 11.15
CA PHE A 103 0.23 -11.74 11.48
C PHE A 103 0.80 -10.35 11.17
N LEU A 104 0.42 -9.77 10.02
CA LEU A 104 0.89 -8.45 9.62
C LEU A 104 0.32 -7.34 10.51
N ASP A 105 -0.95 -7.43 10.90
CA ASP A 105 -1.58 -6.47 11.81
C ASP A 105 -0.91 -6.50 13.20
N GLU A 106 -0.60 -7.68 13.75
CA GLU A 106 0.13 -7.78 15.02
C GLU A 106 1.56 -7.24 14.90
N THR A 107 2.22 -7.52 13.78
CA THR A 107 3.55 -6.99 13.50
C THR A 107 3.53 -5.45 13.39
N ASP A 108 2.50 -4.85 12.78
CA ASP A 108 2.34 -3.39 12.70
C ASP A 108 2.26 -2.75 14.08
N LYS A 109 1.48 -3.38 14.96
CA LYS A 109 1.30 -2.96 16.34
C LYS A 109 2.62 -3.01 17.10
N ILE A 110 3.37 -4.12 16.98
CA ILE A 110 4.69 -4.27 17.61
C ILE A 110 5.66 -3.18 17.11
N ILE A 111 5.68 -2.90 15.81
CA ILE A 111 6.54 -1.85 15.21
C ILE A 111 6.16 -0.48 15.78
N SER A 112 4.87 -0.19 15.86
CA SER A 112 4.36 1.09 16.38
C SER A 112 4.69 1.28 17.86
N GLU A 113 4.46 0.27 18.70
CA GLU A 113 4.82 0.30 20.12
C GLU A 113 6.34 0.44 20.33
N SER A 114 7.13 -0.26 19.52
CA SER A 114 8.60 -0.18 19.57
C SER A 114 9.09 1.22 19.16
N THR A 115 8.48 1.82 18.14
CA THR A 115 8.80 3.18 17.70
C THR A 115 8.55 4.20 18.82
N VAL A 116 7.42 4.10 19.52
CA VAL A 116 7.11 4.97 20.67
C VAL A 116 8.13 4.80 21.80
N LYS A 117 8.49 3.55 22.13
CA LYS A 117 9.51 3.26 23.16
C LYS A 117 10.87 3.86 22.79
N ILE A 118 11.29 3.71 21.53
CA ILE A 118 12.55 4.27 21.02
C ILE A 118 12.55 5.80 21.13
N GLN A 119 11.47 6.47 20.71
CA GLN A 119 11.36 7.93 20.80
C GLN A 119 11.46 8.42 22.25
N LYS A 120 10.81 7.71 23.19
CA LYS A 120 10.90 8.03 24.62
C LYS A 120 12.33 7.90 25.14
N LEU A 121 13.01 6.79 24.85
CA LEU A 121 14.40 6.56 25.26
C LEU A 121 15.35 7.60 24.66
N GLN A 122 15.13 8.02 23.41
CA GLN A 122 15.90 9.09 22.79
C GLN A 122 15.72 10.44 23.50
N ALA A 123 14.49 10.78 23.91
CA ALA A 123 14.22 12.01 24.67
C ALA A 123 14.88 12.01 26.07
N GLU A 124 14.83 10.87 26.77
CA GLU A 124 15.50 10.69 28.06
C GLU A 124 17.02 10.83 27.92
N LEU A 125 17.60 10.16 26.92
CA LEU A 125 19.04 10.21 26.64
C LEU A 125 19.51 11.63 26.32
N ASN A 126 18.77 12.36 25.48
CA ASN A 126 19.07 13.77 25.17
C ASN A 126 19.02 14.66 26.42
N SER A 127 18.09 14.38 27.33
CA SER A 127 17.98 15.14 28.59
C SER A 127 19.16 14.88 29.52
N ILE A 128 19.58 13.62 29.65
CA ILE A 128 20.76 13.22 30.42
C ILE A 128 22.04 13.85 29.84
N GLN A 129 22.19 13.85 28.52
CA GLN A 129 23.35 14.47 27.87
C GLN A 129 23.43 15.98 28.13
N LYS A 130 22.31 16.70 28.06
CA LYS A 130 22.25 18.14 28.38
C LYS A 130 22.61 18.41 29.84
N ALA A 131 22.08 17.60 30.76
CA ALA A 131 22.40 17.71 32.18
C ALA A 131 23.90 17.49 32.44
N LYS A 132 24.48 16.45 31.82
CA LYS A 132 25.92 16.17 31.93
C LYS A 132 26.78 17.32 31.40
N GLN A 133 26.47 17.85 30.23
CA GLN A 133 27.20 19.01 29.67
C GLN A 133 27.16 20.22 30.60
N LYS A 134 26.00 20.50 31.21
CA LYS A 134 25.86 21.59 32.17
C LYS A 134 26.77 21.37 33.39
N SER A 135 26.75 20.18 33.97
CA SER A 135 27.60 19.83 35.11
C SER A 135 29.10 19.88 34.76
N ASP A 136 29.49 19.40 33.57
CA ASP A 136 30.88 19.45 33.10
C ASP A 136 31.36 20.90 32.94
N ASN A 137 30.51 21.81 32.42
CA ASN A 137 30.82 23.23 32.29
C ASN A 137 30.96 23.92 33.67
N GLU A 138 30.06 23.61 34.62
CA GLU A 138 30.14 24.13 35.99
C GLU A 138 31.43 23.67 36.69
N LEU A 139 31.82 22.40 36.52
CA LEU A 139 33.07 21.85 37.06
C LEU A 139 34.32 22.51 36.46
N GLN A 140 34.31 22.85 35.17
CA GLN A 140 35.41 23.58 34.54
C GLN A 140 35.53 25.01 35.09
N PHE A 141 34.41 25.69 35.31
CA PHE A 141 34.38 27.04 35.88
C PHE A 141 34.95 27.08 37.30
N LEU A 142 34.63 26.07 38.13
CA LEU A 142 35.13 25.95 39.50
C LEU A 142 36.62 25.56 39.59
N LYS A 143 37.22 25.07 38.49
CA LYS A 143 38.65 24.71 38.40
C LYS A 143 39.51 25.82 37.77
N GLY A 144 38.95 27.01 37.50
CA GLY A 144 39.70 28.18 37.01
C GLY A 144 40.78 28.65 38.00
N PRO A 145 41.84 29.35 37.53
CA PRO A 145 43.12 29.45 38.23
C PRO A 145 43.02 30.22 39.56
N LEU A 146 43.56 29.60 40.62
CA LEU A 146 43.92 30.22 41.90
C LEU A 146 45.13 31.14 41.74
#